data_AF-A0A0G0N0K6-F1
#
_entry.id   AF-A0A0G0N0K6-F1
#
_cell.length_a   1.000
_cell.length_b   1.000
_cell.length_c   1.000
_cell.angle_alpha   90.00
_cell.angle_beta   90.00
_cell.angle_gamma   90.00
#
_symmetry.space_group_name_H-M   'P 1'
#
loop_
_entity.id
_entity.type
_entity.pdbx_description
1 polymer ?
#
loop_
_entity_poly.entity_id
_entity_poly.type
_entity_poly.pdbx_seq_one_letter_code
_entity_poly.pdbx_strand_id
1 'polypeptide(L)'
;MKNLIENTIGKIKQQQLKPAPKWKYLARKYGSWSVFGLIVVLGSLSLSAGYFIIANLDWDLYRFMHQSMLGYSLSIFPYFWAILIAIFLAAAFFDIRKTETGYRFSWLKISLITLGSIILLGLIMSLFGIGGRFNSMMTKGVPYYGKHMMVTRESQWMQPEKGFLAGTINSVSDNEIVISDLNRRNWNVQFSEKTLIRPSVDIKQGGMIKIIGKKLGENKFEASEIRPWIGRGMMDGQQRRFMINGSGMMRNN
;
A
#
# COMPACT_ATOMS: atom_id res chain seq x y z
N MET A 1 -60.50 -14.98 -9.50
CA MET A 1 -59.44 -15.89 -8.97
C MET A 1 -59.45 -17.28 -9.62
N LYS A 2 -60.58 -17.97 -9.78
CA LYS A 2 -60.64 -19.31 -10.43
C LYS A 2 -59.99 -19.37 -11.83
N ASN A 3 -60.28 -18.41 -12.71
CA ASN A 3 -59.70 -18.36 -14.07
C ASN A 3 -58.17 -18.21 -14.13
N LEU A 4 -57.54 -17.61 -13.11
CA LEU A 4 -56.07 -17.49 -13.03
C LEU A 4 -55.44 -18.84 -12.68
N ILE A 5 -56.06 -19.59 -11.77
CA ILE A 5 -55.56 -20.89 -11.32
C ILE A 5 -55.65 -21.90 -12.46
N GLU A 6 -56.80 -21.99 -13.15
CA GLU A 6 -56.98 -22.88 -14.30
C GLU A 6 -56.02 -22.55 -15.44
N ASN A 7 -55.84 -21.27 -15.80
CA ASN A 7 -54.88 -20.88 -16.83
C ASN A 7 -53.43 -21.20 -16.45
N THR A 8 -53.08 -21.10 -15.16
CA THR A 8 -51.72 -21.43 -14.68
C THR A 8 -51.48 -22.94 -14.72
N ILE A 9 -52.43 -23.75 -14.27
CA ILE A 9 -52.35 -25.22 -14.31
C ILE A 9 -52.34 -25.70 -15.77
N GLY A 10 -53.15 -25.10 -16.64
CA GLY A 10 -53.18 -25.36 -18.08
C GLY A 10 -51.80 -25.13 -18.70
N LYS A 11 -51.18 -23.97 -18.46
CA LYS A 11 -49.82 -23.68 -18.94
C LYS A 11 -48.76 -24.64 -18.41
N ILE A 12 -48.81 -25.03 -17.14
CA ILE A 12 -47.85 -25.99 -16.55
C ILE A 12 -47.94 -27.35 -17.23
N LYS A 13 -49.16 -27.84 -17.49
CA LYS A 13 -49.40 -29.10 -18.20
C LYS A 13 -48.98 -29.01 -19.67
N GLN A 14 -49.29 -27.91 -20.35
CA GLN A 14 -49.00 -27.70 -21.77
C GLN A 14 -47.50 -27.50 -22.04
N GLN A 15 -46.77 -26.88 -21.11
CA GLN A 15 -45.33 -26.60 -21.23
C GLN A 15 -44.43 -27.65 -20.53
N GLN A 16 -45.01 -28.71 -19.95
CA GLN A 16 -44.29 -29.77 -19.21
C GLN A 16 -43.24 -29.22 -18.20
N LEU A 17 -43.60 -28.16 -17.46
CA LEU A 17 -42.67 -27.54 -16.53
C LEU A 17 -42.38 -28.48 -15.35
N LYS A 18 -41.16 -29.01 -15.27
CA LYS A 18 -40.70 -29.85 -14.16
C LYS A 18 -40.18 -28.96 -13.01
N PRO A 19 -40.50 -29.26 -11.74
CA PRO A 19 -39.98 -28.52 -10.61
C PRO A 19 -38.45 -28.65 -10.55
N ALA A 20 -37.75 -27.51 -10.58
CA ALA A 20 -36.32 -27.50 -10.37
C ALA A 20 -35.98 -27.80 -8.90
N PRO A 21 -34.89 -28.53 -8.61
CA PRO A 21 -34.49 -28.83 -7.24
C PRO A 21 -34.09 -27.54 -6.50
N LYS A 22 -34.59 -27.40 -5.25
CA LYS A 22 -34.37 -26.20 -4.40
C LYS A 22 -32.88 -25.85 -4.21
N TRP A 23 -32.00 -26.85 -4.17
CA TRP A 23 -30.55 -26.65 -4.04
C TRP A 23 -29.94 -25.84 -5.18
N LYS A 24 -30.41 -26.01 -6.42
CA LYS A 24 -29.93 -25.24 -7.57
C LYS A 24 -30.24 -23.74 -7.42
N TYR A 25 -31.39 -23.44 -6.85
CA TYR A 25 -31.81 -22.07 -6.53
C TYR A 25 -31.01 -21.48 -5.35
N LEU A 26 -30.88 -22.25 -4.26
CA LEU A 26 -30.09 -21.85 -3.08
C LEU A 26 -28.62 -21.61 -3.45
N ALA A 27 -27.99 -22.51 -4.20
CA ALA A 27 -26.60 -22.39 -4.66
C ALA A 27 -26.38 -21.13 -5.50
N ARG A 28 -27.32 -20.80 -6.40
CA ARG A 28 -27.24 -19.56 -7.20
C ARG A 28 -27.33 -18.31 -6.32
N LYS A 29 -28.22 -18.32 -5.32
CA LYS A 29 -28.42 -17.18 -4.41
C LYS A 29 -27.23 -16.97 -3.50
N TYR A 30 -26.78 -18.00 -2.78
CA TYR A 30 -25.62 -17.91 -1.90
C TYR A 30 -24.32 -17.69 -2.69
N GLY A 31 -24.20 -18.27 -3.89
CA GLY A 31 -23.04 -18.07 -4.76
C GLY A 31 -22.77 -16.61 -5.08
N SER A 32 -23.79 -15.85 -5.49
CA SER A 32 -23.63 -14.40 -5.72
C SER A 32 -23.24 -13.65 -4.43
N TRP A 33 -23.89 -13.92 -3.30
CA TRP A 33 -23.51 -13.27 -2.04
C TRP A 33 -22.09 -13.61 -1.59
N SER A 34 -21.62 -14.85 -1.83
CA SER A 34 -20.24 -15.26 -1.57
C SER A 34 -19.25 -14.54 -2.48
N VAL A 35 -19.56 -14.40 -3.78
CA VAL A 35 -18.73 -13.65 -4.74
C VAL A 35 -18.66 -12.18 -4.33
N PHE A 36 -19.80 -11.55 -4.02
CA PHE A 36 -19.84 -10.18 -3.50
C PHE A 36 -18.99 -10.02 -2.23
N GLY A 37 -19.13 -10.94 -1.26
CA GLY A 37 -18.33 -10.93 -0.03
C GLY A 37 -16.83 -11.04 -0.31
N LEU A 38 -16.43 -11.92 -1.23
CA LEU A 38 -15.04 -12.06 -1.65
C LEU A 38 -14.51 -10.77 -2.30
N ILE A 39 -15.30 -10.14 -3.16
CA ILE A 39 -14.94 -8.86 -3.81
C ILE A 39 -14.72 -7.76 -2.76
N VAL A 40 -15.60 -7.66 -1.77
CA VAL A 40 -15.45 -6.70 -0.66
C VAL A 40 -14.15 -6.98 0.10
N VAL A 41 -13.88 -8.23 0.46
CA VAL A 41 -12.64 -8.62 1.17
C VAL A 41 -11.38 -8.24 0.36
N LEU A 42 -11.34 -8.56 -0.93
CA LEU A 42 -10.20 -8.26 -1.79
C LEU A 42 -10.03 -6.75 -2.04
N GLY A 43 -11.14 -6.03 -2.19
CA GLY A 43 -11.15 -4.56 -2.26
C GLY A 43 -10.62 -3.93 -0.98
N SER A 44 -11.03 -4.42 0.19
CA SER A 44 -10.55 -3.96 1.50
C SER A 44 -9.08 -4.24 1.73
N LEU A 45 -8.58 -5.41 1.31
CA LEU A 45 -7.15 -5.74 1.34
C LEU A 45 -6.36 -4.76 0.48
N SER A 46 -6.89 -4.44 -0.71
CA SER A 46 -6.27 -3.47 -1.63
C SER A 46 -6.20 -2.07 -1.03
N LEU A 47 -7.30 -1.61 -0.41
CA LEU A 47 -7.35 -0.32 0.28
C LEU A 47 -6.38 -0.27 1.47
N SER A 48 -6.37 -1.32 2.29
CA SER A 48 -5.48 -1.43 3.45
C SER A 48 -4.00 -1.43 3.05
N ALA A 49 -3.65 -2.14 1.97
CA ALA A 49 -2.29 -2.16 1.45
C ALA A 49 -1.87 -0.81 0.84
N GLY A 50 -2.75 -0.17 0.06
CA GLY A 50 -2.53 1.18 -0.48
C GLY A 50 -2.32 2.21 0.64
N TYR A 51 -3.16 2.18 1.68
CA TYR A 51 -3.00 3.02 2.86
C TYR A 51 -1.67 2.75 3.57
N PHE A 52 -1.28 1.48 3.77
CA PHE A 52 -0.02 1.12 4.40
C PHE A 52 1.18 1.74 3.67
N ILE A 53 1.20 1.70 2.34
CA ILE A 53 2.29 2.32 1.56
C ILE A 53 2.32 3.82 1.84
N ILE A 54 1.19 4.50 1.62
CA ILE A 54 1.07 5.95 1.77
C ILE A 54 1.45 6.43 3.18
N ALA A 55 1.01 5.71 4.21
CA ALA A 55 1.28 6.05 5.61
C ALA A 55 2.77 5.91 5.97
N ASN A 56 3.55 5.16 5.19
CA ASN A 56 4.99 4.98 5.42
C ASN A 56 5.87 5.90 4.57
N LEU A 57 5.33 6.71 3.66
CA LEU A 57 6.10 7.64 2.84
C LEU A 57 6.32 8.99 3.54
N ASP A 58 7.44 9.64 3.23
CA ASP A 58 7.76 10.96 3.77
C ASP A 58 7.14 12.05 2.86
N TRP A 59 5.97 12.55 3.27
CA TRP A 59 5.17 13.48 2.47
C TRP A 59 5.76 14.86 2.27
N ASP A 60 6.70 15.28 3.12
CA ASP A 60 7.21 16.65 3.13
C ASP A 60 8.37 16.89 2.15
N LEU A 61 8.78 15.83 1.44
CA LEU A 61 9.84 15.83 0.44
C LEU A 61 9.52 16.70 -0.79
N TYR A 62 8.24 16.95 -1.09
CA TYR A 62 7.84 17.80 -2.23
C TYR A 62 8.51 19.19 -2.20
N ARG A 63 8.77 19.72 -1.00
CA ARG A 63 9.41 21.04 -0.78
C ARG A 63 10.84 21.10 -1.31
N PHE A 64 11.51 19.95 -1.37
CA PHE A 64 12.91 19.82 -1.79
C PHE A 64 13.04 19.37 -3.24
N MET A 65 11.98 18.83 -3.85
CA MET A 65 11.99 18.32 -5.22
C MET A 65 11.66 19.37 -6.29
N HIS A 66 11.45 20.63 -5.90
CA HIS A 66 10.94 21.70 -6.79
C HIS A 66 9.66 21.31 -7.55
N GLN A 67 8.86 20.41 -6.97
CA GLN A 67 7.58 19.97 -7.53
C GLN A 67 6.42 20.59 -6.76
N SER A 68 5.28 20.76 -7.43
CA SER A 68 4.04 21.11 -6.74
C SER A 68 3.62 19.98 -5.80
N MET A 69 2.93 20.32 -4.70
CA MET A 69 2.41 19.34 -3.75
C MET A 69 1.54 18.27 -4.44
N LEU A 70 0.72 18.67 -5.41
CA LEU A 70 -0.11 17.76 -6.20
C LEU A 70 0.70 16.84 -7.11
N GLY A 71 1.71 17.38 -7.81
CA GLY A 71 2.60 16.58 -8.66
C GLY A 71 3.32 15.50 -7.87
N TYR A 72 3.84 15.86 -6.70
CA TYR A 72 4.48 14.90 -5.81
C TYR A 72 3.49 13.85 -5.28
N SER A 73 2.31 14.28 -4.81
CA SER A 73 1.26 13.39 -4.29
C SER A 73 0.83 12.35 -5.33
N LEU A 74 0.69 12.76 -6.59
CA LEU A 74 0.41 11.86 -7.71
C LEU A 74 1.59 10.93 -7.99
N SER A 75 2.84 11.40 -7.91
CA SER A 75 4.01 10.54 -8.17
C SER A 75 4.16 9.38 -7.19
N ILE A 76 3.73 9.57 -5.93
CA ILE A 76 3.82 8.56 -4.87
C ILE A 76 2.51 7.75 -4.70
N PHE A 77 1.49 8.05 -5.50
CA PHE A 77 0.18 7.44 -5.35
C PHE A 77 0.24 5.94 -5.71
N PRO A 78 -0.37 5.04 -4.92
CA PRO A 78 -0.35 3.60 -5.15
C PRO A 78 -1.33 3.18 -6.26
N TYR A 79 -1.02 3.53 -7.51
CA TYR A 79 -1.88 3.29 -8.68
C TYR A 79 -2.32 1.83 -8.82
N PHE A 80 -1.41 0.88 -8.55
CA PHE A 80 -1.71 -0.55 -8.59
C PHE A 80 -2.93 -0.90 -7.72
N TRP A 81 -2.94 -0.43 -6.48
CA TRP A 81 -4.03 -0.69 -5.53
C TRP A 81 -5.31 0.04 -5.91
N ALA A 82 -5.20 1.27 -6.42
CA ALA A 82 -6.35 2.02 -6.90
C ALA A 82 -7.05 1.34 -8.09
N ILE A 83 -6.27 0.81 -9.05
CA ILE A 83 -6.79 0.06 -10.19
C ILE A 83 -7.47 -1.23 -9.71
N LEU A 84 -6.89 -1.96 -8.77
CA LEU A 84 -7.52 -3.16 -8.19
C LEU A 84 -8.86 -2.84 -7.53
N ILE A 85 -8.93 -1.76 -6.74
CA ILE A 85 -10.20 -1.32 -6.14
C ILE A 85 -11.23 -1.00 -7.22
N ALA A 86 -10.84 -0.30 -8.30
CA ALA A 86 -11.74 0.00 -9.41
C ALA A 86 -12.27 -1.27 -10.09
N ILE A 87 -11.40 -2.27 -10.32
CA ILE A 87 -11.79 -3.58 -10.86
C ILE A 87 -12.79 -4.29 -9.93
N PHE A 88 -12.54 -4.29 -8.62
CA PHE A 88 -13.43 -4.90 -7.64
C PHE A 88 -14.77 -4.17 -7.53
N LEU A 89 -14.79 -2.84 -7.58
CA LEU A 89 -16.03 -2.07 -7.62
C LEU A 89 -16.86 -2.39 -8.87
N ALA A 90 -16.23 -2.48 -10.04
CA ALA A 90 -16.90 -2.87 -11.27
C ALA A 90 -17.45 -4.32 -11.17
N ALA A 91 -16.63 -5.26 -10.67
CA ALA A 91 -17.05 -6.64 -10.47
C ALA A 91 -18.24 -6.77 -9.51
N ALA A 92 -18.22 -6.05 -8.38
CA ALA A 92 -19.32 -6.01 -7.42
C ALA A 92 -20.60 -5.45 -8.05
N PHE A 93 -20.48 -4.40 -8.86
CA PHE A 93 -21.61 -3.82 -9.58
C PHE A 93 -22.27 -4.85 -10.51
N PHE A 94 -21.47 -5.58 -11.31
CA PHE A 94 -21.99 -6.62 -12.20
C PHE A 94 -22.57 -7.82 -11.44
N ASP A 95 -21.99 -8.19 -10.30
CA ASP A 95 -22.48 -9.30 -9.50
C ASP A 95 -23.82 -8.97 -8.83
N ILE A 96 -23.93 -7.79 -8.18
CA ILE A 96 -25.19 -7.35 -7.56
C ILE A 96 -26.30 -7.24 -8.61
N ARG A 97 -26.02 -6.74 -9.82
CA ARG A 97 -27.03 -6.66 -10.89
C ARG A 97 -27.60 -8.02 -11.31
N LYS A 98 -26.89 -9.12 -11.08
CA LYS A 98 -27.37 -10.49 -11.34
C LYS A 98 -28.28 -11.05 -10.25
N THR A 99 -28.31 -10.43 -9.08
CA THR A 99 -29.20 -10.83 -7.98
C THR A 99 -30.64 -10.38 -8.20
N GLU A 100 -31.58 -11.12 -7.62
CA GLU A 100 -33.04 -10.94 -7.83
C GLU A 100 -33.55 -9.53 -7.53
N THR A 101 -32.96 -8.83 -6.57
CA THR A 101 -33.34 -7.46 -6.17
C THR A 101 -32.38 -6.39 -6.69
N GLY A 102 -31.24 -6.78 -7.26
CA GLY A 102 -30.17 -5.87 -7.64
C GLY A 102 -30.56 -4.86 -8.71
N TYR A 103 -31.45 -5.24 -9.63
CA TYR A 103 -31.95 -4.33 -10.68
C TYR A 103 -32.77 -3.16 -10.13
N ARG A 104 -33.32 -3.28 -8.92
CA ARG A 104 -34.18 -2.26 -8.29
C ARG A 104 -33.38 -1.13 -7.65
N PHE A 105 -32.10 -1.35 -7.37
CA PHE A 105 -31.24 -0.33 -6.78
C PHE A 105 -30.60 0.53 -7.88
N SER A 106 -30.56 1.85 -7.65
CA SER A 106 -29.82 2.75 -8.53
C SER A 106 -28.33 2.42 -8.49
N TRP A 107 -27.63 2.70 -9.58
CA TRP A 107 -26.19 2.45 -9.69
C TRP A 107 -25.40 3.13 -8.57
N LEU A 108 -25.78 4.37 -8.20
CA LEU A 108 -25.19 5.12 -7.09
C LEU A 108 -25.31 4.39 -5.75
N LYS A 109 -26.48 3.82 -5.43
CA LYS A 109 -26.69 3.11 -4.15
C LYS A 109 -25.79 1.87 -4.05
N ILE A 110 -25.69 1.09 -5.14
CA ILE A 110 -24.86 -0.11 -5.19
C ILE A 110 -23.38 0.26 -4.99
N SER A 111 -22.90 1.26 -5.72
CA SER A 111 -21.51 1.71 -5.62
C SER A 111 -21.19 2.27 -4.23
N LEU A 112 -22.08 3.06 -3.64
CA LEU A 112 -21.87 3.63 -2.29
C LEU A 112 -21.82 2.57 -1.21
N ILE A 113 -22.73 1.58 -1.23
CA ILE A 113 -22.72 0.49 -0.23
C ILE A 113 -21.46 -0.36 -0.38
N THR A 114 -21.07 -0.69 -1.61
CA THR A 114 -19.87 -1.48 -1.88
C THR A 114 -18.62 -0.73 -1.43
N LEU A 115 -18.49 0.53 -1.83
CA LEU A 115 -17.36 1.38 -1.46
C LEU A 115 -17.31 1.59 0.06
N GLY A 116 -18.43 1.87 0.70
CA GLY A 116 -18.52 1.99 2.16
C GLY A 116 -18.11 0.71 2.88
N SER A 117 -18.51 -0.47 2.36
CA SER A 117 -18.10 -1.77 2.90
C SER A 117 -16.59 -2.00 2.75
N ILE A 118 -16.04 -1.68 1.57
CA ILE A 118 -14.60 -1.77 1.30
C ILE A 118 -13.81 -0.87 2.25
N ILE A 119 -14.26 0.37 2.44
CA ILE A 119 -13.63 1.35 3.33
C ILE A 119 -13.68 0.87 4.77
N LEU A 120 -14.86 0.51 5.27
CA LEU A 120 -15.05 0.08 6.65
C LEU A 120 -14.15 -1.12 6.98
N LEU A 121 -14.21 -2.18 6.17
CA LEU A 121 -13.41 -3.38 6.39
C LEU A 121 -11.92 -3.12 6.13
N GLY A 122 -11.57 -2.27 5.17
CA GLY A 122 -10.18 -1.89 4.88
C GLY A 122 -9.52 -1.12 6.02
N LEU A 123 -10.27 -0.22 6.66
CA LEU A 123 -9.83 0.49 7.88
C LEU A 123 -9.58 -0.49 9.02
N ILE A 124 -10.52 -1.42 9.27
CA ILE A 124 -10.35 -2.47 10.27
C ILE A 124 -9.08 -3.28 9.98
N MET A 125 -8.89 -3.73 8.73
CA MET A 125 -7.69 -4.47 8.33
C MET A 125 -6.39 -3.66 8.51
N SER A 126 -6.45 -2.35 8.29
CA SER A 126 -5.32 -1.44 8.50
C SER A 126 -4.91 -1.37 9.97
N LEU A 127 -5.87 -1.29 10.88
CA LEU A 127 -5.62 -1.28 12.33
C LEU A 127 -4.91 -2.56 12.79
N PHE A 128 -5.21 -3.71 12.18
CA PHE A 128 -4.53 -4.98 12.46
C PHE A 128 -3.23 -5.18 11.67
N GLY A 129 -2.79 -4.20 10.87
CA GLY A 129 -1.57 -4.28 10.07
C GLY A 129 -1.62 -5.32 8.94
N ILE A 130 -2.82 -5.75 8.54
CA ILE A 130 -3.02 -6.76 7.49
C ILE A 130 -2.53 -6.22 6.14
N GLY A 131 -2.75 -4.93 5.86
CA GLY A 131 -2.31 -4.28 4.62
C GLY A 131 -0.81 -4.42 4.36
N GLY A 132 0.03 -4.24 5.38
CA GLY A 132 1.48 -4.40 5.24
C GLY A 132 1.91 -5.85 4.96
N ARG A 133 1.25 -6.83 5.59
CA ARG A 133 1.50 -8.26 5.34
C ARG A 133 1.09 -8.65 3.92
N PHE A 134 -0.10 -8.21 3.49
CA PHE A 134 -0.61 -8.48 2.16
C PHE A 134 0.25 -7.83 1.08
N ASN A 135 0.67 -6.57 1.29
CA ASN A 135 1.61 -5.90 0.42
C ASN A 135 2.92 -6.68 0.29
N SER A 136 3.52 -7.12 1.41
CA SER A 136 4.77 -7.91 1.39
C SER A 136 4.62 -9.24 0.64
N MET A 137 3.47 -9.91 0.78
CA MET A 137 3.14 -11.11 0.04
C MET A 137 3.08 -10.83 -1.47
N MET A 138 2.42 -9.75 -1.88
CA MET A 138 2.32 -9.35 -3.30
C MET A 138 3.67 -8.93 -3.89
N THR A 139 4.49 -8.19 -3.14
CA THR A 139 5.85 -7.80 -3.58
C THR A 139 6.71 -9.02 -3.89
N LYS A 140 6.58 -10.10 -3.10
CA LYS A 140 7.34 -11.35 -3.29
C LYS A 140 6.73 -12.25 -4.36
N GLY A 141 5.39 -12.33 -4.40
CA GLY A 141 4.66 -13.23 -5.31
C GLY A 141 4.45 -12.69 -6.72
N VAL A 142 4.49 -11.37 -6.90
CA VAL A 142 4.27 -10.70 -8.20
C VAL A 142 5.52 -9.87 -8.55
N PRO A 143 6.50 -10.45 -9.27
CA PRO A 143 7.80 -9.81 -9.51
C PRO A 143 7.70 -8.42 -10.16
N TYR A 144 6.74 -8.23 -11.08
CA TYR A 144 6.54 -6.96 -11.77
C TYR A 144 6.05 -5.86 -10.82
N TYR A 145 5.12 -6.18 -9.92
CA TYR A 145 4.61 -5.25 -8.92
C TYR A 145 5.74 -4.78 -7.99
N GLY A 146 6.50 -5.72 -7.44
CA GLY A 146 7.56 -5.41 -6.49
C GLY A 146 8.73 -4.60 -7.07
N LYS A 147 9.04 -4.75 -8.36
CA LYS A 147 10.16 -4.07 -9.00
C LYS A 147 9.82 -2.73 -9.64
N HIS A 148 8.60 -2.56 -10.17
CA HIS A 148 8.28 -1.43 -11.05
C HIS A 148 7.11 -0.56 -10.60
N MET A 149 6.23 -1.06 -9.73
CA MET A 149 4.99 -0.35 -9.35
C MET A 149 4.98 0.10 -7.89
N MET A 150 5.98 -0.28 -7.11
CA MET A 150 6.07 0.02 -5.69
C MET A 150 7.00 1.20 -5.44
N VAL A 151 6.44 2.27 -4.85
CA VAL A 151 7.23 3.35 -4.26
C VAL A 151 7.43 3.02 -2.78
N THR A 152 8.68 2.81 -2.39
CA THR A 152 9.05 2.55 -1.00
C THR A 152 9.75 3.75 -0.39
N ARG A 153 9.77 3.84 0.94
CA ARG A 153 10.55 4.86 1.64
C ARG A 153 12.02 4.78 1.24
N GLU A 154 12.57 3.57 1.14
CA GLU A 154 13.93 3.35 0.67
C GLU A 154 14.14 3.96 -0.71
N SER A 155 13.23 3.73 -1.67
CA SER A 155 13.34 4.31 -3.01
C SER A 155 13.17 5.84 -3.02
N GLN A 156 12.40 6.42 -2.10
CA GLN A 156 12.30 7.88 -1.95
C GLN A 156 13.62 8.50 -1.53
N TRP A 157 14.33 7.84 -0.62
CA TRP A 157 15.57 8.36 -0.03
C TRP A 157 16.85 7.88 -0.72
N MET A 158 16.77 6.97 -1.69
CA MET A 158 17.89 6.49 -2.49
C MET A 158 17.93 7.20 -3.85
N GLN A 159 17.86 8.54 -3.85
CA GLN A 159 17.92 9.37 -5.05
C GLN A 159 18.97 10.50 -4.90
N PRO A 160 20.28 10.18 -4.89
CA PRO A 160 21.33 11.17 -4.61
C PRO A 160 21.35 12.31 -5.62
N GLU A 161 21.01 12.03 -6.88
CA GLU A 161 20.91 13.04 -7.95
C GLU A 161 19.81 14.09 -7.69
N LYS A 162 18.78 13.72 -6.93
CA LYS A 162 17.70 14.62 -6.52
C LYS A 162 17.92 15.19 -5.12
N GLY A 163 19.09 14.94 -4.53
CA GLY A 163 19.44 15.46 -3.21
C GLY A 163 18.91 14.64 -2.03
N PHE A 164 18.57 13.35 -2.23
CA PHE A 164 18.16 12.47 -1.13
C PHE A 164 19.09 11.28 -0.99
N LEU A 165 19.53 11.04 0.23
CA LEU A 165 20.39 9.91 0.57
C LEU A 165 19.94 9.29 1.90
N ALA A 166 20.01 7.97 2.02
CA ALA A 166 19.81 7.27 3.28
C ALA A 166 20.87 6.21 3.47
N GLY A 167 21.29 6.00 4.72
CA GLY A 167 22.34 5.06 5.03
C GLY A 167 22.62 4.92 6.52
N THR A 168 23.58 4.06 6.82
CA THR A 168 24.08 3.80 8.18
C THR A 168 25.42 4.49 8.37
N ILE A 169 25.59 5.18 9.50
CA ILE A 169 26.82 5.87 9.86
C ILE A 169 27.92 4.86 10.17
N ASN A 170 29.04 4.94 9.44
CA ASN A 170 30.21 4.12 9.68
C ASN A 170 31.24 4.84 10.55
N SER A 171 31.45 6.13 10.30
CA SER A 171 32.36 6.96 11.08
C SER A 171 31.90 8.40 11.09
N VAL A 172 32.24 9.12 12.16
CA VAL A 172 31.90 10.53 12.37
C VAL A 172 33.19 11.27 12.65
N SER A 173 33.44 12.32 11.89
CA SER A 173 34.50 13.31 12.08
C SER A 173 33.87 14.69 12.24
N ASP A 174 34.67 15.72 12.58
CA ASP A 174 34.15 17.05 12.92
C ASP A 174 33.26 17.67 11.82
N ASN A 175 33.62 17.52 10.54
CA ASN A 175 32.90 18.11 9.39
C ASN A 175 32.49 17.07 8.32
N GLU A 176 32.67 15.78 8.58
CA GLU A 176 32.39 14.72 7.62
C GLU A 176 31.82 13.47 8.30
N ILE A 177 30.80 12.89 7.69
CA ILE A 177 30.23 11.59 8.09
C ILE A 177 30.41 10.63 6.93
N VAL A 178 31.01 9.48 7.20
CA VAL A 178 31.04 8.39 6.23
C VAL A 178 29.84 7.50 6.50
N ILE A 179 28.98 7.30 5.50
CA ILE A 179 27.83 6.41 5.60
C ILE A 179 27.91 5.30 4.55
N SER A 180 27.36 4.12 4.86
CA SER A 180 27.00 3.14 3.84
C SER A 180 25.52 3.29 3.48
N ASP A 181 25.23 3.51 2.19
CA ASP A 181 23.86 3.59 1.70
C ASP A 181 23.14 2.22 1.75
N LEU A 182 21.86 2.20 1.38
CA LEU A 182 21.06 0.96 1.41
C LEU A 182 21.53 -0.10 0.39
N ASN A 183 22.36 0.29 -0.58
CA ASN A 183 23.00 -0.59 -1.56
C ASN A 183 24.45 -0.93 -1.16
N ARG A 184 24.87 -0.62 0.07
CA ARG A 184 26.23 -0.83 0.60
C ARG A 184 27.33 -0.03 -0.11
N ARG A 185 27.00 1.07 -0.77
CA ARG A 185 28.01 2.02 -1.28
C ARG A 185 28.37 3.03 -0.21
N ASN A 186 29.64 3.38 -0.12
CA ASN A 186 30.12 4.36 0.85
C ASN A 186 30.01 5.77 0.29
N TRP A 187 29.52 6.68 1.12
CA TRP A 187 29.35 8.09 0.80
C TRP A 187 30.05 8.94 1.85
N ASN A 188 30.80 9.92 1.36
CA ASN A 188 31.40 10.98 2.15
C ASN A 188 30.43 12.15 2.21
N VAL A 189 29.82 12.33 3.39
CA VAL A 189 28.82 13.36 3.62
C VAL A 189 29.45 14.52 4.36
N GLN A 190 29.63 15.64 3.68
CA GLN A 190 30.10 16.89 4.26
C GLN A 190 28.93 17.62 4.91
N PHE A 191 29.14 18.15 6.11
CA PHE A 191 28.17 18.99 6.80
C PHE A 191 28.90 20.16 7.46
N SER A 192 28.16 21.23 7.74
CA SER A 192 28.69 22.47 8.32
C SER A 192 27.75 22.98 9.41
N GLU A 193 28.11 24.07 10.07
CA GLU A 193 27.24 24.77 11.03
C GLU A 193 25.89 25.19 10.44
N LYS A 194 25.81 25.36 9.11
CA LYS A 194 24.58 25.69 8.39
C LYS A 194 23.67 24.47 8.15
N THR A 195 24.19 23.25 8.34
CA THR A 195 23.43 22.02 8.15
C THR A 195 22.41 21.85 9.28
N LEU A 196 21.14 21.70 8.93
CA LEU A 196 20.07 21.51 9.90
C LEU A 196 20.03 20.06 10.39
N ILE A 197 20.52 19.81 11.61
CA ILE A 197 20.44 18.49 12.24
C ILE A 197 19.19 18.44 13.13
N ARG A 198 18.27 17.51 12.84
CA ARG A 198 17.06 17.37 13.67
C ARG A 198 17.44 16.84 15.08
N PRO A 199 16.83 17.36 16.16
CA PRO A 199 17.21 16.98 17.53
C PRO A 199 17.09 15.48 17.88
N SER A 200 16.30 14.73 17.11
CA SER A 200 16.10 13.29 17.30
C SER A 200 17.11 12.42 16.55
N VAL A 201 18.13 13.01 15.91
CA VAL A 201 19.20 12.27 15.25
C VAL A 201 20.26 11.90 16.28
N ASP A 202 20.56 10.61 16.40
CA ASP A 202 21.74 10.15 17.13
C ASP A 202 22.89 9.96 16.13
N ILE A 203 23.79 10.95 16.04
CA ILE A 203 24.97 10.89 15.16
C ILE A 203 26.03 10.02 15.84
N LYS A 204 25.79 8.70 15.80
CA LYS A 204 26.72 7.69 16.30
C LYS A 204 26.92 6.62 15.25
N GLN A 205 28.08 5.98 15.30
CA GLN A 205 28.37 4.80 14.49
C GLN A 205 27.26 3.74 14.67
N GLY A 206 26.80 3.17 13.55
CA GLY A 206 25.68 2.25 13.49
C GLY A 206 24.30 2.90 13.42
N GLY A 207 24.19 4.22 13.60
CA GLY A 207 22.94 4.96 13.46
C GLY A 207 22.48 5.05 12.00
N MET A 208 21.19 4.81 11.74
CA MET A 208 20.60 4.97 10.40
C MET A 208 19.95 6.35 10.26
N ILE A 209 20.33 7.08 9.21
CA ILE A 209 19.91 8.46 8.97
C ILE A 209 19.42 8.66 7.54
N LYS A 210 18.64 9.74 7.37
CA LYS A 210 18.19 10.27 6.09
C LYS A 210 18.76 11.67 5.91
N ILE A 211 19.21 11.98 4.71
CA ILE A 211 19.98 13.19 4.42
C ILE A 211 19.35 13.86 3.20
N ILE A 212 19.13 15.16 3.33
CA ILE A 212 18.75 16.06 2.24
C ILE A 212 19.96 16.93 1.94
N GLY A 213 20.23 17.17 0.66
CA GLY A 213 21.41 17.91 0.26
C GLY A 213 21.65 17.94 -1.23
N LYS A 214 22.92 17.99 -1.61
CA LYS A 214 23.35 17.99 -3.02
C LYS A 214 24.48 17.00 -3.23
N LYS A 215 24.42 16.26 -4.33
CA LYS A 215 25.52 15.42 -4.79
C LYS A 215 26.63 16.31 -5.37
N LEU A 216 27.85 16.18 -4.86
CA LEU A 216 29.03 16.93 -5.32
C LEU A 216 29.92 16.12 -6.26
N GLY A 217 29.81 14.79 -6.25
CA GLY A 217 30.61 13.88 -7.07
C GLY A 217 30.14 12.43 -6.90
N GLU A 218 30.88 11.45 -7.43
CA GLU A 218 30.45 10.05 -7.44
C GLU A 218 30.07 9.49 -6.06
N ASN A 219 30.87 9.79 -5.03
CA ASN A 219 30.65 9.34 -3.64
C ASN A 219 30.74 10.51 -2.65
N LYS A 220 30.48 11.74 -3.10
CA LYS A 220 30.53 12.95 -2.27
C LYS A 220 29.16 13.62 -2.23
N PHE A 221 28.72 13.94 -1.03
CA PHE A 221 27.42 14.53 -0.78
C PHE A 221 27.55 15.66 0.22
N GLU A 222 26.90 16.79 -0.02
CA GLU A 222 26.82 17.91 0.90
C GLU A 222 25.45 17.91 1.57
N ALA A 223 25.41 17.80 2.89
CA ALA A 223 24.17 17.76 3.65
C ALA A 223 23.67 19.18 3.97
N SER A 224 22.41 19.45 3.60
CA SER A 224 21.67 20.63 4.06
C SER A 224 20.77 20.32 5.26
N GLU A 225 20.24 19.09 5.34
CA GLU A 225 19.43 18.63 6.47
C GLU A 225 19.69 17.14 6.78
N ILE A 226 19.84 16.79 8.06
CA ILE A 226 19.98 15.41 8.55
C ILE A 226 18.80 15.06 9.45
N ARG A 227 18.16 13.92 9.17
CA ARG A 227 16.96 13.41 9.82
C ARG A 227 17.16 11.97 10.31
N PRO A 228 16.45 11.54 11.38
CA PRO A 228 16.51 10.14 11.78
C PRO A 228 15.78 9.25 10.76
N TRP A 229 16.21 8.00 10.61
CA TRP A 229 15.49 7.04 9.78
C TRP A 229 14.07 6.75 10.28
N ILE A 230 13.91 6.65 11.60
CA ILE A 230 12.64 6.41 12.29
C ILE A 230 12.20 7.73 12.95
N GLY A 231 11.03 8.25 12.58
CA GLY A 231 10.44 9.41 13.23
C GLY A 231 9.94 9.09 14.65
N ARG A 232 9.82 10.11 15.52
CA ARG A 232 9.40 9.99 16.93
C ARG A 232 8.10 9.19 17.18
N GLY A 233 7.24 9.01 16.16
CA GLY A 233 5.98 8.24 16.27
C GLY A 233 6.05 6.77 15.83
N MET A 234 7.20 6.25 15.38
CA MET A 234 7.35 4.89 14.83
C MET A 234 8.21 3.95 15.71
N MET A 235 8.43 4.30 16.98
CA MET A 235 9.36 3.56 17.87
C MET A 235 8.91 2.14 18.24
N ASP A 236 7.64 1.74 18.04
CA ASP A 236 7.10 0.57 18.73
C ASP A 236 7.11 -0.77 17.95
N GLY A 237 8.05 -0.99 17.01
CA GLY A 237 8.17 -2.34 16.43
C GLY A 237 9.17 -2.58 15.30
N GLN A 238 9.60 -1.56 14.56
CA GLN A 238 10.57 -1.75 13.46
C GLN A 238 12.02 -1.88 13.95
N GLN A 239 12.39 -1.20 15.05
CA GLN A 239 13.75 -1.19 15.57
C GLN A 239 14.26 -2.60 15.94
N ARG A 240 13.39 -3.46 16.51
CA ARG A 240 13.73 -4.86 16.84
C ARG A 240 13.99 -5.73 15.59
N ARG A 241 13.24 -5.54 14.49
CA ARG A 241 13.44 -6.33 13.26
C ARG A 241 14.72 -5.97 12.52
N PHE A 242 15.10 -4.69 12.51
CA PHE A 242 16.34 -4.26 11.84
C PHE A 242 17.60 -4.65 12.62
N MET A 243 17.59 -4.59 13.96
CA MET A 243 18.71 -5.10 14.75
C MET A 243 18.93 -6.60 14.52
N ILE A 244 17.85 -7.41 14.50
CA ILE A 244 17.93 -8.86 14.29
C ILE A 244 18.47 -9.23 12.89
N ASN A 245 18.06 -8.51 11.84
CA ASN A 245 18.55 -8.78 10.47
C ASN A 245 19.95 -8.21 10.19
N GLY A 246 20.38 -7.15 10.90
CA GLY A 246 21.71 -6.56 10.76
C GLY A 246 22.81 -7.35 11.49
N SER A 247 22.49 -7.96 12.63
CA SER A 247 23.44 -8.76 13.41
C SER A 247 23.66 -10.20 12.88
N GLY A 248 22.85 -10.65 11.92
CA GLY A 248 22.89 -12.03 11.39
C GLY A 248 23.92 -12.30 10.29
N MET A 249 24.66 -11.29 9.81
CA MET A 249 25.63 -11.45 8.71
C MET A 249 27.11 -11.31 9.14
N MET A 250 27.41 -11.32 10.44
CA MET A 250 28.78 -11.48 10.93
C MET A 250 28.99 -12.90 11.47
N ARG A 251 29.07 -13.88 10.56
CA ARG A 251 29.78 -15.14 10.82
C ARG A 251 30.17 -15.82 9.52
N ASN A 252 31.45 -16.18 9.45
CA ASN A 252 32.20 -16.87 8.39
C ASN A 252 32.72 -15.97 7.26
N ASN A 253 33.91 -15.40 7.45
CA ASN A 253 35.17 -16.04 7.05
C ASN A 253 36.31 -15.55 7.95
#